data_AF-A0A944D047-F1
#
_entry.id   AF-A0A944D047-F1
#
_cell.length_a   1.000
_cell.length_b   1.000
_cell.length_c   1.000
_cell.angle_alpha   90.00
_cell.angle_beta   90.00
_cell.angle_gamma   90.00
#
_symmetry.space_group_name_H-M   'P 1'
#
loop_
_entity.id
_entity.type
_entity.pdbx_description
1 polymer ?
#
loop_
_entity_poly.entity_id
_entity_poly.type
_entity_poly.pdbx_seq_one_letter_code
_entity_poly.pdbx_strand_id
1 'polypeptide(L)'
;MSQETNSKIIVNGISMYMMLLLAWIFLFPFSFIKRNPLFNNAFVRSHATTATFLHILLLVNIIVFLVFKLFAEIDIFGFGLNLILADIIFAFLFISMGISIYKASQGNTFTVGDSITLRKKQIVSVNKEASRHSEEDKLSFLFSYIPFLGFIKTAKYSKNTAISANLTFNIVISSIITVIYIFGYQNIANFFVLLYTIFIAFAGVNIFIKNEILHIGLPNFFKVENNLLIFKSTLIYLKKYLTGKFQEYQNILENEKNKKIQKQQALLEKAQKQAPFRGPKSIIYIPIVNLITLFQRHSQYQTHIINGCIITLFFLISIVFFVFGKISLSFFILFLFPICFGIGKLHSPVYLMPYVFDFYEFLGYIKNMFHSTKQTIKEKQAETYEESFKVGEK
;
A
#
# COMPACT_ATOMS: atom_id res chain seq x y z
N MET A 1 -34.05 8.46 11.38
CA MET A 1 -32.91 7.94 12.16
C MET A 1 -31.81 8.99 12.15
N SER A 2 -31.23 9.35 13.29
CA SER A 2 -30.11 10.30 13.31
C SER A 2 -28.89 9.71 12.61
N GLN A 3 -28.06 10.55 12.00
CA GLN A 3 -26.78 10.14 11.38
C GLN A 3 -25.91 9.31 12.34
N GLU A 4 -25.98 9.63 13.64
CA GLU A 4 -25.25 8.94 14.69
C GLU A 4 -25.69 7.48 14.87
N THR A 5 -27.00 7.20 14.80
CA THR A 5 -27.52 5.81 14.87
C THR A 5 -27.05 4.98 13.67
N ASN A 6 -26.97 5.59 12.48
CA ASN A 6 -26.54 4.91 11.26
C ASN A 6 -25.04 4.55 11.29
N SER A 7 -24.20 5.45 11.80
CA SER A 7 -22.75 5.22 11.93
C SER A 7 -22.39 4.07 12.91
N LYS A 8 -23.06 3.99 14.06
CA LYS A 8 -22.86 2.92 15.05
C LYS A 8 -23.27 1.55 14.51
N ILE A 9 -24.34 1.49 13.72
CA ILE A 9 -24.81 0.26 13.06
C ILE A 9 -23.80 -0.22 12.01
N ILE A 10 -23.21 0.69 11.23
CA ILE A 10 -22.17 0.38 10.24
C ILE A 10 -20.90 -0.15 10.90
N VAL A 11 -20.42 0.53 11.95
CA VAL A 11 -19.23 0.09 12.71
C VAL A 11 -19.44 -1.29 13.33
N ASN A 12 -20.63 -1.57 13.86
CA ASN A 12 -20.98 -2.89 14.39
C ASN A 12 -21.04 -3.97 13.30
N GLY A 13 -21.43 -3.63 12.06
CA GLY A 13 -21.38 -4.56 10.93
C GLY A 13 -19.94 -4.89 10.50
N ILE A 14 -19.05 -3.90 10.50
CA ILE A 14 -17.62 -4.08 10.18
C ILE A 14 -16.92 -4.90 11.27
N SER A 15 -17.17 -4.58 12.56
CA SER A 15 -16.48 -5.21 13.68
C SER A 15 -16.74 -6.72 13.77
N MET A 16 -17.86 -7.22 13.23
CA MET A 16 -18.15 -8.67 13.19
C MET A 16 -17.09 -9.48 12.45
N TYR A 17 -16.54 -8.95 11.36
CA TYR A 17 -15.53 -9.66 10.60
C TYR A 17 -14.17 -9.73 11.31
N MET A 18 -13.90 -8.81 12.24
CA MET A 18 -12.65 -8.74 13.01
C MET A 18 -12.77 -9.41 14.39
N MET A 19 -13.92 -9.25 15.06
CA MET A 19 -14.17 -9.80 16.39
C MET A 19 -14.43 -11.30 16.38
N LEU A 20 -14.93 -11.88 15.28
CA LEU A 20 -15.11 -13.33 15.19
C LEU A 20 -13.78 -14.08 15.30
N LEU A 21 -12.67 -13.56 14.75
CA LEU A 21 -11.35 -14.17 14.93
C LEU A 21 -10.94 -14.31 16.41
N LEU A 22 -11.32 -13.35 17.26
CA LEU A 22 -11.11 -13.36 18.72
C LEU A 22 -12.16 -14.20 19.46
N ALA A 23 -13.41 -14.21 18.98
CA ALA A 23 -14.51 -14.96 19.57
C ALA A 23 -14.38 -16.49 19.39
N TRP A 24 -13.51 -16.97 18.51
CA TRP A 24 -13.20 -18.40 18.38
C TRP A 24 -12.47 -18.98 19.62
N ILE A 25 -11.74 -18.15 20.37
CA ILE A 25 -11.13 -18.56 21.65
C ILE A 25 -12.22 -18.73 22.74
N PHE A 26 -13.40 -18.11 22.55
CA PHE A 26 -14.49 -18.09 23.52
C PHE A 26 -15.84 -18.38 22.85
N LEU A 27 -16.09 -19.65 22.47
CA LEU A 27 -17.42 -20.28 22.34
C LEU A 27 -18.60 -19.32 22.10
N PHE A 28 -18.88 -18.95 20.85
CA PHE A 28 -20.14 -18.29 20.50
C PHE A 28 -21.08 -19.24 19.73
N PRO A 29 -22.09 -19.83 20.39
CA PRO A 29 -23.19 -20.43 19.67
C PRO A 29 -24.07 -19.32 19.09
N PHE A 30 -24.58 -19.58 17.89
CA PHE A 30 -25.56 -18.80 17.12
C PHE A 30 -26.73 -18.19 17.93
N SER A 31 -26.97 -18.71 19.15
CA SER A 31 -27.93 -18.24 20.15
C SER A 31 -27.58 -16.90 20.81
N PHE A 32 -26.30 -16.51 20.92
CA PHE A 32 -25.90 -15.25 21.55
C PHE A 32 -26.17 -14.03 20.64
N ILE A 33 -26.04 -14.19 19.31
CA ILE A 33 -26.35 -13.16 18.30
C ILE A 33 -27.85 -12.80 18.31
N LYS A 34 -28.72 -13.78 18.59
CA LYS A 34 -30.18 -13.53 18.65
C LYS A 34 -30.61 -12.81 19.93
N ARG A 35 -29.83 -12.89 21.02
CA ARG A 35 -30.21 -12.38 22.35
C ARG A 35 -29.53 -11.09 22.76
N ASN A 36 -28.41 -10.72 22.14
CA ASN A 36 -27.67 -9.53 22.54
C ASN A 36 -28.22 -8.26 21.84
N PRO A 37 -28.57 -7.21 22.61
CA PRO A 37 -29.22 -6.00 22.09
C PRO A 37 -28.38 -5.24 21.05
N LEU A 38 -27.06 -5.42 21.03
CA LEU A 38 -26.16 -4.84 20.03
C LEU A 38 -26.33 -5.46 18.62
N PHE A 39 -26.95 -6.65 18.54
CA PHE A 39 -27.23 -7.40 17.30
C PHE A 39 -28.70 -7.39 16.90
N ASN A 40 -29.52 -6.59 17.59
CA ASN A 40 -30.94 -6.43 17.30
C ASN A 40 -31.18 -5.46 16.13
N ASN A 41 -30.35 -5.55 15.10
CA ASN A 41 -30.48 -4.82 13.85
C ASN A 41 -30.28 -5.79 12.68
N ALA A 42 -31.20 -5.77 11.71
CA ALA A 42 -31.19 -6.68 10.57
C ALA A 42 -29.89 -6.59 9.74
N PHE A 43 -29.31 -5.38 9.62
CA PHE A 43 -28.04 -5.15 8.92
C PHE A 43 -26.89 -5.86 9.63
N VAL A 44 -26.73 -5.64 10.93
CA VAL A 44 -25.65 -6.26 11.73
C VAL A 44 -25.80 -7.78 11.74
N ARG A 45 -27.04 -8.30 11.87
CA ARG A 45 -27.33 -9.74 11.86
C ARG A 45 -26.96 -10.40 10.53
N SER A 46 -27.21 -9.72 9.42
CA SER A 46 -26.80 -10.22 8.09
C SER A 46 -25.27 -10.32 7.99
N HIS A 47 -24.55 -9.29 8.39
CA HIS A 47 -23.08 -9.30 8.35
C HIS A 47 -22.47 -10.30 9.33
N ALA A 48 -23.03 -10.44 10.53
CA ALA A 48 -22.62 -11.45 11.49
C ALA A 48 -22.81 -12.88 10.94
N THR A 49 -23.92 -13.16 10.28
CA THR A 49 -24.19 -14.48 9.67
C THR A 49 -23.17 -14.80 8.57
N THR A 50 -22.90 -13.84 7.69
CA THR A 50 -21.91 -13.99 6.63
C THR A 50 -20.49 -14.14 7.18
N ALA A 51 -20.13 -13.35 8.19
CA ALA A 51 -18.84 -13.48 8.86
C ALA A 51 -18.67 -14.88 9.49
N THR A 52 -19.67 -15.36 10.23
CA THR A 52 -19.64 -16.70 10.84
C THR A 52 -19.45 -17.79 9.80
N PHE A 53 -20.19 -17.73 8.68
CA PHE A 53 -20.07 -18.71 7.60
C PHE A 53 -18.66 -18.73 7.00
N LEU A 54 -18.08 -17.56 6.69
CA LEU A 54 -16.72 -17.46 6.14
C LEU A 54 -15.67 -18.03 7.11
N HIS A 55 -15.83 -17.81 8.42
CA HIS A 55 -14.93 -18.36 9.43
C HIS A 55 -15.10 -19.89 9.59
N ILE A 56 -16.32 -20.41 9.49
CA ILE A 56 -16.55 -21.87 9.47
C ILE A 56 -15.85 -22.51 8.27
N LEU A 57 -15.96 -21.91 7.08
CA LEU A 57 -15.23 -22.40 5.90
C LEU A 57 -13.71 -22.35 6.10
N LEU A 58 -13.22 -21.31 6.79
CA LEU A 58 -11.80 -21.19 7.13
C LEU A 58 -11.36 -22.31 8.08
N LEU A 59 -12.16 -22.65 9.09
CA LEU A 59 -11.90 -23.81 9.96
C LEU A 59 -11.91 -25.11 9.17
N VAL A 60 -12.94 -25.34 8.35
CA VAL A 60 -13.04 -26.57 7.53
C VAL A 60 -11.81 -26.71 6.64
N ASN A 61 -11.33 -25.60 6.03
CA ASN A 61 -10.12 -25.59 5.24
C ASN A 61 -8.88 -26.04 6.05
N ILE A 62 -8.70 -25.48 7.25
CA ILE A 62 -7.61 -25.86 8.17
C ILE A 62 -7.70 -27.35 8.51
N ILE A 63 -8.88 -27.82 8.94
CA ILE A 63 -9.07 -29.21 9.36
C ILE A 63 -8.80 -30.17 8.20
N VAL A 64 -9.43 -29.95 7.05
CA VAL A 64 -9.38 -30.88 5.91
C VAL A 64 -8.00 -30.90 5.25
N PHE A 65 -7.44 -29.73 4.93
CA PHE A 65 -6.26 -29.66 4.08
C PHE A 65 -4.93 -29.49 4.84
N LEU A 66 -4.95 -28.89 6.03
CA LEU A 66 -3.74 -28.73 6.85
C LEU A 66 -3.59 -29.81 7.91
N VAL A 67 -4.65 -30.15 8.64
CA VAL A 67 -4.61 -31.16 9.71
C VAL A 67 -4.70 -32.57 9.15
N PHE A 68 -5.80 -32.90 8.43
CA PHE A 68 -5.98 -34.21 7.81
C PHE A 68 -5.18 -34.40 6.52
N LYS A 69 -4.57 -33.32 6.00
CA LYS A 69 -3.67 -33.37 4.83
C LYS A 69 -4.30 -34.06 3.62
N LEU A 70 -5.60 -33.81 3.39
CA LEU A 70 -6.31 -34.39 2.25
C LEU A 70 -5.61 -34.03 0.94
N PHE A 71 -5.24 -35.03 0.13
CA PHE A 71 -4.45 -34.91 -1.10
C PHE A 71 -2.97 -34.53 -0.94
N ALA A 72 -2.38 -34.70 0.24
CA ALA A 72 -0.95 -34.40 0.43
C ALA A 72 0.00 -35.30 -0.35
N GLU A 73 -0.46 -36.49 -0.74
CA GLU A 73 0.32 -37.44 -1.55
C GLU A 73 0.46 -37.00 -3.02
N ILE A 74 -0.38 -36.07 -3.49
CA ILE A 74 -0.32 -35.55 -4.86
C ILE A 74 0.62 -34.35 -4.85
N ASP A 75 1.81 -34.52 -5.41
CA ASP A 75 2.77 -33.44 -5.58
C ASP A 75 2.55 -32.70 -6.92
N ILE A 76 2.46 -31.38 -6.84
CA ILE A 76 2.40 -30.49 -8.00
C ILE A 76 3.51 -29.46 -7.84
N PHE A 77 4.56 -29.58 -8.68
CA PHE A 77 5.71 -28.68 -8.70
C PHE A 77 6.47 -28.56 -7.36
N GLY A 78 6.55 -29.65 -6.59
CA GLY A 78 7.25 -29.70 -5.30
C GLY A 78 6.42 -29.22 -4.12
N PHE A 79 5.12 -28.99 -4.33
CA PHE A 79 4.14 -28.64 -3.30
C PHE A 79 3.03 -29.68 -3.27
N GLY A 80 2.71 -30.19 -2.07
CA GLY A 80 1.55 -31.05 -1.88
C GLY A 80 0.26 -30.32 -2.29
N LEU A 81 -0.59 -30.99 -3.06
CA LEU A 81 -1.87 -30.45 -3.55
C LEU A 81 -2.76 -29.98 -2.40
N ASN A 82 -2.66 -30.62 -1.23
CA ASN A 82 -3.34 -30.17 -0.01
C ASN A 82 -2.97 -28.72 0.37
N LEU A 83 -1.68 -28.34 0.27
CA LEU A 83 -1.21 -26.99 0.59
C LEU A 83 -1.68 -25.99 -0.47
N ILE A 84 -1.56 -26.34 -1.75
CA ILE A 84 -2.03 -25.51 -2.86
C ILE A 84 -3.53 -25.20 -2.71
N LEU A 85 -4.34 -26.23 -2.44
CA LEU A 85 -5.78 -26.08 -2.25
C LEU A 85 -6.09 -25.26 -1.00
N ALA A 86 -5.39 -25.51 0.11
CA ALA A 86 -5.55 -24.72 1.33
C ALA A 86 -5.30 -23.24 1.06
N ASP A 87 -4.22 -22.90 0.36
CA ASP A 87 -3.83 -21.52 0.05
C ASP A 87 -4.83 -20.83 -0.88
N ILE A 88 -5.31 -21.52 -1.93
CA ILE A 88 -6.33 -20.99 -2.84
C ILE A 88 -7.62 -20.70 -2.08
N ILE A 89 -8.06 -21.62 -1.22
CA ILE A 89 -9.28 -21.47 -0.42
C ILE A 89 -9.10 -20.32 0.59
N PHE A 90 -7.95 -20.22 1.26
CA PHE A 90 -7.66 -19.10 2.14
C PHE A 90 -7.73 -17.77 1.39
N ALA A 91 -7.04 -17.66 0.25
CA ALA A 91 -7.04 -16.45 -0.56
C ALA A 91 -8.47 -16.03 -0.95
N PHE A 92 -9.29 -16.99 -1.40
CA PHE A 92 -10.69 -16.76 -1.73
C PHE A 92 -11.52 -16.27 -0.53
N LEU A 93 -11.36 -16.91 0.63
CA LEU A 93 -12.07 -16.55 1.86
C LEU A 93 -11.66 -15.17 2.38
N PHE A 94 -10.37 -14.84 2.35
CA PHE A 94 -9.86 -13.52 2.74
C PHE A 94 -10.37 -12.41 1.81
N ILE A 95 -10.35 -12.63 0.48
CA ILE A 95 -10.93 -11.70 -0.49
C ILE A 95 -12.43 -11.51 -0.21
N SER A 96 -13.16 -12.60 0.03
CA SER A 96 -14.60 -12.56 0.36
C SER A 96 -14.87 -11.78 1.65
N MET A 97 -14.04 -11.94 2.68
CA MET A 97 -14.11 -11.14 3.91
C MET A 97 -13.86 -9.65 3.62
N GLY A 98 -12.82 -9.33 2.85
CA GLY A 98 -12.50 -7.95 2.47
C GLY A 98 -13.65 -7.26 1.70
N ILE A 99 -14.25 -7.96 0.74
CA ILE A 99 -15.43 -7.46 0.00
C ILE A 99 -16.63 -7.26 0.95
N SER A 100 -16.83 -8.18 1.89
CA SER A 100 -17.91 -8.10 2.88
C SER A 100 -17.76 -6.89 3.80
N ILE A 101 -16.54 -6.64 4.29
CA ILE A 101 -16.19 -5.46 5.10
C ILE A 101 -16.42 -4.18 4.30
N TYR A 102 -15.98 -4.15 3.04
CA TYR A 102 -16.20 -3.00 2.16
C TYR A 102 -17.70 -2.71 1.98
N LYS A 103 -18.52 -3.73 1.72
CA LYS A 103 -19.98 -3.54 1.60
C LYS A 103 -20.61 -3.07 2.91
N ALA A 104 -20.19 -3.62 4.05
CA ALA A 104 -20.62 -3.16 5.37
C ALA A 104 -20.29 -1.67 5.56
N SER A 105 -19.10 -1.23 5.16
CA SER A 105 -18.69 0.19 5.25
C SER A 105 -19.53 1.14 4.39
N GLN A 106 -20.17 0.63 3.34
CA GLN A 106 -21.09 1.37 2.48
C GLN A 106 -22.55 1.29 2.95
N GLY A 107 -22.84 0.65 4.09
CA GLY A 107 -24.19 0.44 4.60
C GLY A 107 -25.02 -0.56 3.78
N ASN A 108 -24.38 -1.37 2.93
CA ASN A 108 -25.06 -2.37 2.11
C ASN A 108 -25.09 -3.72 2.81
N THR A 109 -26.27 -4.33 2.90
CA THR A 109 -26.39 -5.71 3.39
C THR A 109 -25.68 -6.68 2.42
N PHE A 110 -25.11 -7.74 2.99
CA PHE A 110 -24.39 -8.74 2.22
C PHE A 110 -24.68 -10.13 2.77
N THR A 111 -25.21 -11.02 1.91
CA THR A 111 -25.60 -12.38 2.30
C THR A 111 -24.58 -13.42 1.82
N VAL A 112 -24.61 -14.60 2.42
CA VAL A 112 -23.78 -15.75 2.01
C VAL A 112 -24.00 -16.11 0.54
N GLY A 113 -25.25 -16.04 0.05
CA GLY A 113 -25.55 -16.24 -1.37
C GLY A 113 -24.82 -15.26 -2.28
N ASP A 114 -24.66 -14.00 -1.87
CA ASP A 114 -23.92 -12.98 -2.63
C ASP A 114 -22.39 -13.15 -2.60
N SER A 115 -21.85 -13.96 -1.66
CA SER A 115 -20.43 -14.34 -1.65
C SER A 115 -20.10 -15.52 -2.57
N ILE A 116 -21.09 -16.38 -2.84
CA ILE A 116 -20.91 -17.60 -3.66
C ILE A 116 -21.41 -17.36 -5.09
N THR A 117 -22.51 -16.62 -5.26
CA THR A 117 -22.90 -16.13 -6.57
C THR A 117 -22.09 -14.88 -6.89
N LEU A 118 -21.15 -15.01 -7.81
CA LEU A 118 -20.66 -13.91 -8.64
C LEU A 118 -21.83 -13.37 -9.47
N ARG A 119 -22.84 -12.77 -8.83
CA ARG A 119 -23.81 -11.93 -9.54
C ARG A 119 -22.98 -10.87 -10.27
N LYS A 120 -23.35 -10.61 -11.52
CA LYS A 120 -22.83 -9.60 -12.47
C LYS A 120 -22.78 -8.15 -11.93
N LYS A 121 -22.70 -7.90 -10.63
CA LYS A 121 -22.32 -6.60 -10.08
C LYS A 121 -20.80 -6.49 -10.20
N GLN A 122 -20.38 -5.75 -11.22
CA GLN A 122 -19.00 -5.33 -11.48
C GLN A 122 -18.32 -4.84 -10.18
N ILE A 123 -17.55 -5.73 -9.53
CA ILE A 123 -16.64 -5.36 -8.42
C ILE A 123 -15.52 -4.47 -8.96
N VAL A 124 -15.19 -4.67 -10.23
CA VAL A 124 -14.33 -3.84 -11.07
C VAL A 124 -15.21 -3.28 -12.18
N SER A 125 -15.38 -1.97 -12.25
CA SER A 125 -15.98 -1.36 -13.42
C SER A 125 -14.96 -1.43 -14.56
N VAL A 126 -15.20 -2.34 -15.50
CA VAL A 126 -14.56 -2.29 -16.82
C VAL A 126 -15.40 -1.32 -17.63
N ASN A 127 -15.08 -0.04 -17.59
CA ASN A 127 -15.74 0.90 -18.49
C ASN A 127 -14.99 0.87 -19.82
N LYS A 128 -15.75 0.97 -20.91
CA LYS A 128 -15.22 1.10 -22.25
C LYS A 128 -15.40 2.55 -22.67
N GLU A 129 -14.31 3.29 -22.77
CA GLU A 129 -14.35 4.61 -23.40
C GLU A 129 -14.09 4.42 -24.89
N ALA A 130 -15.14 4.61 -25.70
CA ALA A 130 -15.03 4.70 -27.14
C ALA A 130 -14.81 6.17 -27.50
N SER A 131 -13.59 6.52 -27.88
CA SER A 131 -13.33 7.79 -28.54
C SER A 131 -12.23 7.62 -29.58
N ARG A 132 -12.20 8.51 -30.59
CA ARG A 132 -11.13 8.53 -31.59
C ARG A 132 -9.84 9.03 -30.92
N HIS A 133 -9.15 8.13 -30.23
CA HIS A 133 -7.84 8.38 -29.68
C HIS A 133 -6.79 8.40 -30.79
N SER A 134 -5.82 9.32 -30.69
CA SER A 134 -4.66 9.32 -31.56
C SER A 134 -3.82 8.05 -31.36
N GLU A 135 -3.01 7.67 -32.34
CA GLU A 135 -2.09 6.52 -32.20
C GLU A 135 -1.10 6.72 -31.02
N GLU A 136 -0.68 7.96 -30.74
CA GLU A 136 0.15 8.28 -29.57
C GLU A 136 -0.59 7.98 -28.25
N ASP A 137 -1.87 8.34 -28.17
CA ASP A 137 -2.70 8.07 -26.99
C ASP A 137 -2.92 6.57 -26.80
N LYS A 138 -3.23 5.83 -27.88
CA LYS A 138 -3.38 4.37 -27.87
C LYS A 138 -2.13 3.67 -27.34
N LEU A 139 -0.95 4.08 -27.84
CA LEU A 139 0.33 3.60 -27.33
C LEU A 139 0.50 3.93 -25.83
N SER A 140 0.10 5.11 -25.41
CA SER A 140 0.19 5.53 -24.00
C SER A 140 -0.70 4.69 -23.10
N PHE A 141 -1.91 4.32 -23.55
CA PHE A 141 -2.77 3.37 -22.87
C PHE A 141 -2.14 1.97 -22.81
N LEU A 142 -1.58 1.46 -23.91
CA LEU A 142 -0.90 0.16 -23.89
C LEU A 142 0.29 0.15 -22.92
N PHE A 143 1.14 1.18 -22.96
CA PHE A 143 2.29 1.29 -22.06
C PHE A 143 1.88 1.40 -20.58
N SER A 144 0.67 1.91 -20.29
CA SER A 144 0.16 1.95 -18.92
C SER A 144 -0.05 0.56 -18.30
N TYR A 145 -0.19 -0.47 -19.14
CA TYR A 145 -0.33 -1.87 -18.72
C TYR A 145 1.00 -2.61 -18.56
N ILE A 146 2.11 -2.08 -19.08
CA ILE A 146 3.39 -2.78 -19.00
C ILE A 146 4.07 -2.42 -17.66
N PRO A 147 4.45 -3.40 -16.81
CA PRO A 147 5.15 -3.15 -15.56
C PRO A 147 6.35 -2.25 -15.74
N PHE A 148 6.60 -1.35 -14.79
CA PHE A 148 7.71 -0.37 -14.77
C PHE A 148 7.68 0.71 -15.87
N LEU A 149 7.41 0.36 -17.14
CA LEU A 149 7.22 1.33 -18.23
C LEU A 149 6.01 2.21 -17.97
N GLY A 150 4.91 1.63 -17.50
CA GLY A 150 3.75 2.37 -17.05
C GLY A 150 4.13 3.38 -15.96
N PHE A 151 4.96 2.98 -15.00
CA PHE A 151 5.35 3.83 -13.87
C PHE A 151 6.13 5.08 -14.31
N ILE A 152 6.96 4.95 -15.35
CA ILE A 152 7.67 6.07 -15.95
C ILE A 152 6.68 7.04 -16.64
N LYS A 153 5.63 6.54 -17.28
CA LYS A 153 4.64 7.38 -17.98
C LYS A 153 3.56 7.96 -17.07
N THR A 154 3.43 7.48 -15.83
CA THR A 154 2.36 7.86 -14.89
C THR A 154 2.15 9.35 -14.70
N ALA A 155 3.23 10.12 -14.69
CA ALA A 155 3.13 11.52 -14.35
C ALA A 155 2.74 12.42 -15.53
N LYS A 156 3.10 12.03 -16.77
CA LYS A 156 2.62 12.70 -18.00
C LYS A 156 1.09 12.61 -18.12
N TYR A 157 0.51 11.50 -17.65
CA TYR A 157 -0.91 11.19 -17.81
C TYR A 157 -1.69 11.16 -16.49
N SER A 158 -1.18 11.77 -15.42
CA SER A 158 -1.82 11.71 -14.10
C SER A 158 -3.21 12.36 -14.05
N LYS A 159 -3.54 13.20 -15.03
CA LYS A 159 -4.86 13.83 -15.20
C LYS A 159 -5.86 12.94 -15.95
N ASN A 160 -5.38 11.95 -16.70
CA ASN A 160 -6.23 11.00 -17.42
C ASN A 160 -6.67 9.89 -16.45
N THR A 161 -7.98 9.82 -16.19
CA THR A 161 -8.59 8.90 -15.23
C THR A 161 -8.38 7.43 -15.61
N ALA A 162 -8.53 7.10 -16.90
CA ALA A 162 -8.35 5.74 -17.41
C ALA A 162 -6.88 5.29 -17.30
N ILE A 163 -5.92 6.13 -17.71
CA ILE A 163 -4.49 5.81 -17.57
C ILE A 163 -4.11 5.69 -16.09
N SER A 164 -4.61 6.58 -15.23
CA SER A 164 -4.37 6.51 -13.78
C SER A 164 -4.91 5.22 -13.15
N ALA A 165 -6.09 4.77 -13.57
CA ALA A 165 -6.68 3.51 -13.11
C ALA A 165 -5.83 2.31 -13.55
N ASN A 166 -5.44 2.26 -14.83
CA ASN A 166 -4.61 1.17 -15.38
C ASN A 166 -3.25 1.09 -14.69
N LEU A 167 -2.64 2.24 -14.39
CA LEU A 167 -1.39 2.28 -13.66
C LEU A 167 -1.55 1.79 -12.23
N THR A 168 -2.64 2.16 -11.54
CA THR A 168 -2.94 1.64 -10.20
C THR A 168 -3.08 0.12 -10.22
N PHE A 169 -3.79 -0.42 -11.21
CA PHE A 169 -3.92 -1.86 -11.40
C PHE A 169 -2.56 -2.53 -11.68
N ASN A 170 -1.77 -1.98 -12.59
CA ASN A 170 -0.44 -2.47 -12.93
C ASN A 170 0.51 -2.46 -11.71
N ILE A 171 0.47 -1.42 -10.87
CA ILE A 171 1.25 -1.37 -9.62
C ILE A 171 0.88 -2.54 -8.70
N VAL A 172 -0.42 -2.78 -8.51
CA VAL A 172 -0.91 -3.86 -7.63
C VAL A 172 -0.49 -5.23 -8.17
N ILE A 173 -0.74 -5.52 -9.45
CA ILE A 173 -0.38 -6.81 -10.07
C ILE A 173 1.13 -7.03 -10.05
N SER A 174 1.91 -6.02 -10.44
CA SER A 174 3.38 -6.09 -10.41
C SER A 174 3.90 -6.33 -9.00
N SER A 175 3.29 -5.71 -7.98
CA SER A 175 3.66 -5.90 -6.58
C SER A 175 3.39 -7.34 -6.13
N ILE A 176 2.22 -7.90 -6.47
CA ILE A 176 1.87 -9.29 -6.16
C ILE A 176 2.86 -10.27 -6.80
N ILE A 177 3.10 -10.13 -8.11
CA ILE A 177 4.04 -10.99 -8.85
C ILE A 177 5.45 -10.91 -8.24
N THR A 178 5.90 -9.69 -7.93
CA THR A 178 7.21 -9.46 -7.33
C THR A 178 7.34 -10.12 -5.97
N VAL A 179 6.32 -10.00 -5.11
CA VAL A 179 6.32 -10.62 -3.79
C VAL A 179 6.38 -12.14 -3.89
N ILE A 180 5.56 -12.75 -4.76
CA ILE A 180 5.57 -14.20 -5.03
C ILE A 180 6.97 -14.65 -5.47
N TYR A 181 7.61 -13.88 -6.36
CA TYR A 181 8.95 -14.16 -6.87
C TYR A 181 10.02 -14.08 -5.77
N ILE A 182 9.95 -13.09 -4.88
CA ILE A 182 10.89 -12.90 -3.76
C ILE A 182 10.80 -14.04 -2.74
N PHE A 183 9.59 -14.55 -2.49
CA PHE A 183 9.35 -15.67 -1.58
C PHE A 183 9.71 -17.05 -2.18
N GLY A 184 10.27 -17.09 -3.39
CA GLY A 184 10.79 -18.33 -3.99
C GLY A 184 9.80 -19.11 -4.85
N TYR A 185 8.56 -18.63 -5.00
CA TYR A 185 7.52 -19.27 -5.80
C TYR A 185 7.62 -18.89 -7.29
N GLN A 186 8.78 -19.14 -7.90
CA GLN A 186 9.10 -18.68 -9.26
C GLN A 186 8.12 -19.21 -10.32
N ASN A 187 7.71 -20.48 -10.22
CA ASN A 187 6.76 -21.08 -11.16
C ASN A 187 5.40 -20.37 -11.14
N ILE A 188 4.91 -20.04 -9.95
CA ILE A 188 3.64 -19.32 -9.76
C ILE A 188 3.78 -17.88 -10.27
N ALA A 189 4.90 -17.20 -9.96
CA ALA A 189 5.18 -15.87 -10.47
C ALA A 189 5.22 -15.84 -12.01
N ASN A 190 5.91 -16.80 -12.64
CA ASN A 190 5.99 -16.93 -14.10
C ASN A 190 4.62 -17.20 -14.72
N PHE A 191 3.80 -18.03 -14.08
CA PHE A 191 2.42 -18.26 -14.52
C PHE A 191 1.59 -16.95 -14.48
N PHE A 192 1.70 -16.16 -13.41
CA PHE A 192 1.03 -14.86 -13.35
C PHE A 192 1.58 -13.85 -14.36
N VAL A 193 2.89 -13.85 -14.63
CA VAL A 193 3.51 -13.03 -15.69
C VAL A 193 2.94 -13.41 -17.06
N LEU A 194 2.80 -14.70 -17.34
CA LEU A 194 2.22 -15.19 -18.59
C LEU A 194 0.76 -14.73 -18.72
N LEU A 195 -0.06 -14.95 -17.69
CA LEU A 195 -1.46 -14.49 -17.68
C LEU A 195 -1.56 -12.98 -17.89
N TYR A 196 -0.69 -12.20 -17.24
CA TYR A 196 -0.68 -10.75 -17.39
C TYR A 196 -0.21 -10.32 -18.78
N THR A 197 0.74 -11.03 -19.39
CA THR A 197 1.19 -10.79 -20.75
C THR A 197 0.09 -11.05 -21.77
N ILE A 198 -0.67 -12.15 -21.60
CA ILE A 198 -1.86 -12.45 -22.41
C ILE A 198 -2.90 -11.32 -22.26
N PHE A 199 -3.12 -10.83 -21.04
CA PHE A 199 -4.00 -9.70 -20.79
C PHE A 199 -3.54 -8.41 -21.49
N ILE A 200 -2.24 -8.09 -21.45
CA ILE A 200 -1.68 -6.91 -22.16
C ILE A 200 -1.90 -7.04 -23.68
N ALA A 201 -1.64 -8.22 -24.24
CA ALA A 201 -1.87 -8.48 -25.67
C ALA A 201 -3.35 -8.30 -26.02
N PHE A 202 -4.26 -8.84 -25.20
CA PHE A 202 -5.70 -8.65 -25.35
C PHE A 202 -6.12 -7.18 -25.26
N ALA A 203 -5.58 -6.42 -24.30
CA ALA A 203 -5.82 -4.99 -24.19
C ALA A 203 -5.33 -4.23 -25.43
N GLY A 204 -4.13 -4.56 -25.93
CA GLY A 204 -3.59 -3.99 -27.16
C GLY A 204 -4.48 -4.23 -28.38
N VAL A 205 -4.92 -5.47 -28.60
CA VAL A 205 -5.86 -5.82 -29.69
C VAL A 205 -7.13 -4.97 -29.62
N ASN A 206 -7.74 -4.82 -28.43
CA ASN A 206 -8.96 -4.01 -28.30
C ASN A 206 -8.70 -2.51 -28.53
N ILE A 207 -7.57 -1.97 -28.07
CA ILE A 207 -7.20 -0.56 -28.27
C ILE A 207 -6.96 -0.25 -29.76
N PHE A 208 -6.17 -1.07 -30.46
CA PHE A 208 -5.77 -0.77 -31.83
C PHE A 208 -6.82 -1.17 -32.88
N ILE A 209 -7.52 -2.30 -32.70
CA ILE A 209 -8.50 -2.79 -33.68
C ILE A 209 -9.89 -2.21 -33.41
N LYS A 210 -10.32 -2.19 -32.14
CA LYS A 210 -11.69 -1.81 -31.79
C LYS A 210 -11.83 -0.38 -31.28
N ASN A 211 -10.72 0.35 -31.11
CA ASN A 211 -10.69 1.65 -30.43
C ASN A 211 -11.37 1.62 -29.05
N GLU A 212 -11.30 0.48 -28.36
CA GLU A 212 -11.88 0.29 -27.03
C GLU A 212 -10.77 0.26 -25.99
N ILE A 213 -10.80 1.20 -25.05
CA ILE A 213 -9.93 1.14 -23.88
C ILE A 213 -10.64 0.34 -22.80
N LEU A 214 -10.00 -0.74 -22.35
CA LEU A 214 -10.34 -1.36 -21.10
C LEU A 214 -9.76 -0.49 -19.98
N HIS A 215 -10.48 -0.30 -18.88
CA HIS A 215 -9.85 0.14 -17.65
C HIS A 215 -10.41 -0.57 -16.44
N ILE A 216 -9.51 -1.01 -15.56
CA ILE A 216 -9.85 -1.68 -14.31
C ILE A 216 -9.79 -0.63 -13.21
N GLY A 217 -10.95 -0.08 -12.85
CA GLY A 217 -11.06 0.87 -11.75
C GLY A 217 -10.86 0.20 -10.41
N LEU A 218 -9.68 0.38 -9.80
CA LEU A 218 -9.45 0.01 -8.41
C LEU A 218 -9.85 1.14 -7.45
N PRO A 219 -10.34 0.81 -6.23
CA PRO A 219 -10.60 1.81 -5.19
C PRO A 219 -9.39 2.72 -4.92
N ASN A 220 -9.67 3.98 -4.59
CA ASN A 220 -8.64 5.00 -4.37
C ASN A 220 -7.61 4.67 -3.27
N PHE A 221 -7.91 3.74 -2.35
CA PHE A 221 -6.95 3.32 -1.32
C PHE A 221 -5.77 2.51 -1.87
N PHE A 222 -5.89 1.92 -3.06
CA PHE A 222 -4.78 1.24 -3.74
C PHE A 222 -3.76 2.21 -4.36
N LYS A 223 -4.09 3.51 -4.44
CA LYS A 223 -3.12 4.52 -4.87
C LYS A 223 -2.10 4.73 -3.74
N VAL A 224 -0.81 4.55 -4.06
CA VAL A 224 0.31 4.66 -3.11
C VAL A 224 0.25 5.92 -2.26
N GLU A 225 -0.07 7.07 -2.87
CA GLU A 225 -0.16 8.36 -2.18
C GLU A 225 -1.31 8.42 -1.16
N ASN A 226 -2.44 7.77 -1.46
CA ASN A 226 -3.61 7.73 -0.57
C ASN A 226 -3.42 6.71 0.53
N ASN A 227 -2.84 5.55 0.22
CA ASN A 227 -2.58 4.49 1.21
C ASN A 227 -1.74 5.01 2.37
N LEU A 228 -0.62 5.68 2.05
CA LEU A 228 0.25 6.29 3.05
C LEU A 228 -0.47 7.36 3.89
N LEU A 229 -1.28 8.21 3.25
CA LEU A 229 -2.06 9.23 3.95
C LEU A 229 -3.04 8.59 4.94
N ILE A 230 -3.81 7.59 4.48
CA ILE A 230 -4.74 6.81 5.32
C ILE A 230 -3.98 6.19 6.48
N PHE A 231 -2.88 5.48 6.22
CA PHE A 231 -2.08 4.83 7.25
C PHE A 231 -1.58 5.81 8.33
N LYS A 232 -1.00 6.95 7.93
CA LYS A 232 -0.56 8.00 8.86
C LYS A 232 -1.73 8.56 9.67
N SER A 233 -2.84 8.89 9.02
CA SER A 233 -4.04 9.39 9.70
C SER A 233 -4.58 8.36 10.69
N THR A 234 -4.53 7.07 10.38
CA THR A 234 -4.91 5.99 11.29
C THR A 234 -3.99 5.93 12.51
N LEU A 235 -2.67 6.02 12.33
CA LEU A 235 -1.74 6.06 13.47
C LEU A 235 -1.98 7.27 14.38
N ILE A 236 -2.23 8.45 13.80
CA ILE A 236 -2.54 9.67 14.56
C ILE A 236 -3.87 9.51 15.31
N TYR A 237 -4.88 8.95 14.65
CA TYR A 237 -6.18 8.70 15.24
C TYR A 237 -6.08 7.73 16.42
N LEU A 238 -5.36 6.61 16.26
CA LEU A 238 -5.09 5.65 17.33
C LEU A 238 -4.35 6.32 18.51
N LYS A 239 -3.31 7.11 18.24
CA LYS A 239 -2.60 7.86 19.29
C LYS A 239 -3.52 8.82 20.04
N LYS A 240 -4.37 9.56 19.32
CA LYS A 240 -5.33 10.51 19.91
C LYS A 240 -6.40 9.83 20.75
N TYR A 241 -6.88 8.68 20.27
CA TYR A 241 -7.80 7.83 21.01
C TYR A 241 -7.17 7.32 22.32
N LEU A 242 -5.96 6.77 22.26
CA LEU A 242 -5.24 6.25 23.44
C LEU A 242 -4.87 7.34 24.46
N THR A 243 -4.66 8.57 24.01
CA THR A 243 -4.30 9.71 24.87
C THR A 243 -5.51 10.49 25.39
N GLY A 244 -6.74 10.04 25.10
CA GLY A 244 -7.98 10.71 25.52
C GLY A 244 -8.28 12.04 24.81
N LYS A 245 -7.45 12.44 23.83
CA LYS A 245 -7.64 13.65 23.01
C LYS A 245 -8.35 13.32 21.72
N PHE A 246 -9.57 12.77 21.84
CA PHE A 246 -10.33 12.30 20.69
C PHE A 246 -10.50 13.41 19.63
N GLN A 247 -10.23 13.05 18.38
CA GLN A 247 -10.53 13.88 17.23
C GLN A 247 -11.06 12.97 16.12
N GLU A 248 -12.09 13.43 15.42
CA GLU A 248 -12.67 12.69 14.32
C GLU A 248 -11.63 12.39 13.22
N TYR A 249 -11.68 11.17 12.69
CA TYR A 249 -10.76 10.69 11.68
C TYR A 249 -10.78 11.55 10.40
N GLN A 250 -11.97 12.01 9.96
CA GLN A 250 -12.15 12.91 8.81
C GLN A 250 -11.31 14.19 8.96
N ASN A 251 -11.39 14.83 10.13
CA ASN A 251 -10.62 16.04 10.43
C ASN A 251 -9.12 15.77 10.45
N ILE A 252 -8.67 14.61 10.95
CA ILE A 252 -7.25 14.24 10.93
C ILE A 252 -6.78 14.03 9.47
N LEU A 253 -7.58 13.32 8.67
CA LEU A 253 -7.27 13.05 7.27
C LEU A 253 -7.15 14.33 6.44
N GLU A 254 -8.09 15.26 6.62
CA GLU A 254 -8.08 16.55 5.94
C GLU A 254 -6.89 17.42 6.36
N ASN A 255 -6.58 17.48 7.66
CA ASN A 255 -5.42 18.20 8.17
C ASN A 255 -4.10 17.66 7.59
N GLU A 256 -3.92 16.35 7.53
CA GLU A 256 -2.71 15.75 6.95
C GLU A 256 -2.61 15.99 5.43
N LYS A 257 -3.75 15.98 4.73
CA LYS A 257 -3.81 16.36 3.31
C LYS A 257 -3.38 17.81 3.10
N ASN A 258 -3.91 18.74 3.90
CA ASN A 258 -3.61 20.17 3.81
C ASN A 258 -2.14 20.46 4.14
N LYS A 259 -1.58 19.82 5.17
CA LYS A 259 -0.15 19.92 5.49
C LYS A 259 0.74 19.48 4.34
N LYS A 260 0.40 18.36 3.68
CA LYS A 260 1.16 17.85 2.53
C LYS A 260 1.14 18.85 1.36
N ILE A 261 -0.02 19.43 1.07
CA ILE A 261 -0.19 20.44 0.01
C ILE A 261 0.64 21.69 0.31
N GLN A 262 0.49 22.27 1.50
CA GLN A 262 1.21 23.48 1.93
C GLN A 262 2.73 23.26 1.86
N LYS A 263 3.21 22.12 2.34
CA LYS A 263 4.62 21.78 2.30
C LYS A 263 5.16 21.63 0.87
N GLN A 264 4.39 21.00 -0.01
CA GLN A 264 4.78 20.85 -1.40
C GLN A 264 4.85 22.21 -2.11
N GLN A 265 3.93 23.13 -1.82
CA GLN A 265 3.94 24.51 -2.32
C GLN A 265 5.18 25.28 -1.83
N ALA A 266 5.45 25.26 -0.52
CA ALA A 266 6.62 25.95 0.05
C ALA A 266 7.95 25.44 -0.54
N LEU A 267 8.06 24.12 -0.78
CA LEU A 267 9.23 23.53 -1.42
C LEU A 267 9.34 23.91 -2.91
N LEU A 268 8.21 24.05 -3.60
CA LEU A 268 8.17 24.48 -5.00
C LEU A 268 8.65 25.92 -5.15
N GLU A 269 8.17 26.83 -4.30
CA GLU A 269 8.62 28.22 -4.26
C GLU A 269 10.13 28.32 -3.97
N LYS A 270 10.64 27.47 -3.08
CA LYS A 270 12.07 27.38 -2.80
C LYS A 270 12.85 26.85 -4.00
N ALA A 271 12.36 25.81 -4.68
CA ALA A 271 13.01 25.21 -5.84
C ALA A 271 13.12 26.18 -7.02
N GLN A 272 12.12 27.06 -7.21
CA GLN A 272 12.15 28.09 -8.26
C GLN A 272 13.29 29.10 -8.08
N LYS A 273 13.78 29.31 -6.85
CA LYS A 273 14.89 30.21 -6.54
C LYS A 273 16.27 29.55 -6.63
N GLN A 274 16.32 28.25 -6.92
CA GLN A 274 17.56 27.47 -6.95
C GLN A 274 18.13 27.33 -8.36
N ALA A 275 19.43 27.02 -8.44
CA ALA A 275 20.09 26.81 -9.72
C ALA A 275 19.49 25.61 -10.48
N PRO A 276 19.47 25.64 -11.82
CA PRO A 276 19.00 24.50 -12.61
C PRO A 276 19.94 23.30 -12.43
N PHE A 277 19.35 22.10 -12.43
CA PHE A 277 20.08 20.83 -12.44
C PHE A 277 20.84 20.66 -13.77
N ARG A 278 22.11 20.25 -13.71
CA ARG A 278 22.97 20.05 -14.88
C ARG A 278 23.16 18.56 -15.12
N GLY A 279 22.79 18.08 -16.30
CA GLY A 279 22.93 16.68 -16.71
C GLY A 279 21.60 15.93 -16.79
N PRO A 280 21.66 14.62 -17.11
CA PRO A 280 20.46 13.80 -17.28
C PRO A 280 19.78 13.54 -15.92
N LYS A 281 18.54 14.04 -15.79
CA LYS A 281 17.75 13.95 -14.55
C LYS A 281 17.47 12.51 -14.10
N SER A 282 17.44 11.57 -15.04
CA SER A 282 17.19 10.14 -14.75
C SER A 282 18.25 9.53 -13.83
N ILE A 283 19.49 10.03 -13.86
CA ILE A 283 20.59 9.53 -13.03
C ILE A 283 20.29 9.71 -11.53
N ILE A 284 19.47 10.69 -11.14
CA ILE A 284 19.10 10.95 -9.74
C ILE A 284 18.55 9.68 -9.05
N TYR A 285 17.86 8.82 -9.80
CA TYR A 285 17.20 7.64 -9.24
C TYR A 285 17.99 6.35 -9.40
N ILE A 286 19.12 6.33 -10.11
CA ILE A 286 19.93 5.12 -10.27
C ILE A 286 20.79 4.94 -9.02
N PRO A 287 20.61 3.87 -8.21
CA PRO A 287 21.38 3.67 -6.99
C PRO A 287 22.88 3.66 -7.28
N ILE A 288 23.68 4.14 -6.33
CA ILE A 288 25.16 4.32 -6.44
C ILE A 288 25.56 5.41 -7.44
N VAL A 289 25.09 5.37 -8.67
CA VAL A 289 25.41 6.38 -9.71
C VAL A 289 24.90 7.75 -9.30
N ASN A 290 23.74 7.81 -8.64
CA ASN A 290 23.16 9.05 -8.15
C ASN A 290 24.01 9.77 -7.08
N LEU A 291 25.04 9.15 -6.50
CA LEU A 291 25.93 9.83 -5.56
C LEU A 291 26.64 11.02 -6.21
N ILE A 292 26.87 10.99 -7.53
CA ILE A 292 27.40 12.13 -8.29
C ILE A 292 26.45 13.34 -8.20
N THR A 293 25.14 13.13 -8.02
CA THR A 293 24.17 14.22 -7.93
C THR A 293 24.26 14.99 -6.61
N LEU A 294 24.99 14.49 -5.60
CA LEU A 294 25.25 15.19 -4.34
C LEU A 294 26.00 16.51 -4.55
N PHE A 295 26.84 16.61 -5.59
CA PHE A 295 27.50 17.86 -5.96
C PHE A 295 26.52 18.95 -6.42
N GLN A 296 25.27 18.59 -6.74
CA GLN A 296 24.20 19.49 -7.15
C GLN A 296 23.03 19.52 -6.14
N ARG A 297 23.29 19.20 -4.87
CA ARG A 297 22.27 19.16 -3.80
C ARG A 297 21.49 20.46 -3.58
N HIS A 298 22.00 21.59 -4.07
CA HIS A 298 21.36 22.91 -3.98
C HIS A 298 20.62 23.32 -5.26
N SER A 299 20.40 22.38 -6.19
CA SER A 299 19.64 22.62 -7.42
C SER A 299 18.12 22.54 -7.19
N GLN A 300 17.35 23.03 -8.16
CA GLN A 300 15.89 22.95 -8.19
C GLN A 300 15.33 21.52 -7.98
N TYR A 301 16.13 20.47 -8.25
CA TYR A 301 15.75 19.06 -8.08
C TYR A 301 16.14 18.47 -6.71
N GLN A 302 16.42 19.32 -5.72
CA GLN A 302 16.88 18.91 -4.38
C GLN A 302 16.02 17.78 -3.77
N THR A 303 14.69 17.84 -3.87
CA THR A 303 13.84 16.78 -3.31
C THR A 303 14.02 15.44 -4.01
N HIS A 304 14.25 15.44 -5.33
CA HIS A 304 14.54 14.21 -6.08
C HIS A 304 15.91 13.65 -5.68
N ILE A 305 16.92 14.51 -5.49
CA ILE A 305 18.26 14.09 -5.02
C ILE A 305 18.15 13.44 -3.64
N ILE A 306 17.37 14.03 -2.73
CA ILE A 306 17.10 13.43 -1.41
C ILE A 306 16.46 12.05 -1.56
N ASN A 307 15.40 11.92 -2.37
CA ASN A 307 14.76 10.62 -2.61
C ASN A 307 15.76 9.59 -3.15
N GLY A 308 16.57 9.97 -4.14
CA GLY A 308 17.63 9.13 -4.71
C GLY A 308 18.63 8.66 -3.65
N CYS A 309 19.10 9.56 -2.79
CA CYS A 309 20.04 9.21 -1.73
C CYS A 309 19.46 8.20 -0.74
N ILE A 310 18.18 8.33 -0.37
CA ILE A 310 17.51 7.36 0.50
C ILE A 310 17.36 5.99 -0.19
N ILE A 311 17.00 5.98 -1.48
CA ILE A 311 16.95 4.74 -2.27
C ILE A 311 18.33 4.07 -2.30
N THR A 312 19.40 4.82 -2.51
CA THR A 312 20.78 4.30 -2.47
C THR A 312 21.15 3.78 -1.09
N LEU A 313 20.76 4.47 -0.01
CA LEU A 313 20.97 3.98 1.35
C LEU A 313 20.30 2.62 1.56
N PHE A 314 19.02 2.47 1.19
CA PHE A 314 18.33 1.18 1.29
C PHE A 314 18.95 0.10 0.40
N PHE A 315 19.43 0.47 -0.78
CA PHE A 315 20.12 -0.43 -1.69
C PHE A 315 21.42 -0.96 -1.07
N LEU A 316 22.24 -0.09 -0.49
CA LEU A 316 23.47 -0.47 0.22
C LEU A 316 23.18 -1.35 1.44
N ILE A 317 22.17 -1.01 2.24
CA ILE A 317 21.73 -1.84 3.36
C ILE A 317 21.30 -3.23 2.87
N SER A 318 20.59 -3.31 1.74
CA SER A 318 20.17 -4.57 1.14
C SER A 318 21.36 -5.40 0.66
N ILE A 319 22.40 -4.78 0.07
CA ILE A 319 23.66 -5.47 -0.26
C ILE A 319 24.28 -6.10 0.98
N VAL A 320 24.34 -5.36 2.10
CA VAL A 320 24.86 -5.91 3.36
C VAL A 320 24.06 -7.13 3.79
N PHE A 321 22.73 -7.06 3.82
CA PHE A 321 21.88 -8.21 4.17
C PHE A 321 22.02 -9.39 3.20
N PHE A 322 22.24 -9.12 1.91
CA PHE A 322 22.48 -10.14 0.90
C PHE A 322 23.80 -10.88 1.16
N VAL A 323 24.89 -10.15 1.46
CA VAL A 323 26.20 -10.74 1.79
C VAL A 323 26.10 -11.63 3.05
N PHE A 324 25.28 -11.24 4.03
CA PHE A 324 25.01 -12.07 5.23
C PHE A 324 23.95 -13.18 5.01
N GLY A 325 23.53 -13.42 3.76
CA GLY A 325 22.58 -14.48 3.42
C GLY A 325 21.17 -14.29 4.00
N LYS A 326 20.80 -13.06 4.40
CA LYS A 326 19.48 -12.76 4.99
C LYS A 326 18.39 -12.48 3.95
N ILE A 327 18.79 -12.11 2.74
CA ILE A 327 17.88 -11.86 1.62
C ILE A 327 18.42 -12.52 0.35
N SER A 328 17.53 -12.86 -0.58
CA SER A 328 17.89 -13.43 -1.88
C SER A 328 18.20 -12.34 -2.92
N LEU A 329 18.89 -12.71 -4.00
CA LEU A 329 19.15 -11.80 -5.13
C LEU A 329 17.83 -11.25 -5.74
N SER A 330 16.77 -12.03 -5.72
CA SER A 330 15.43 -11.62 -6.18
C SER A 330 14.89 -10.41 -5.43
N PHE A 331 15.32 -10.15 -4.19
CA PHE A 331 14.88 -8.99 -3.41
C PHE A 331 15.20 -7.65 -4.10
N PHE A 332 16.30 -7.59 -4.86
CA PHE A 332 16.72 -6.34 -5.53
C PHE A 332 15.74 -5.85 -6.59
N ILE A 333 14.83 -6.70 -7.09
CA ILE A 333 13.78 -6.29 -8.02
C ILE A 333 12.83 -5.23 -7.41
N LEU A 334 12.70 -5.19 -6.07
CA LEU A 334 11.89 -4.18 -5.37
C LEU A 334 12.37 -2.76 -5.64
N PHE A 335 13.65 -2.56 -5.93
CA PHE A 335 14.20 -1.23 -6.21
C PHE A 335 13.68 -0.67 -7.55
N LEU A 336 13.22 -1.50 -8.48
CA LEU A 336 12.64 -1.02 -9.74
C LEU A 336 11.39 -0.15 -9.49
N PHE A 337 10.61 -0.43 -8.44
CA PHE A 337 9.44 0.39 -8.10
C PHE A 337 9.81 1.85 -7.82
N PRO A 338 10.56 2.19 -6.74
CA PRO A 338 10.88 3.58 -6.44
C PRO A 338 11.73 4.23 -7.55
N ILE A 339 12.58 3.48 -8.26
CA ILE A 339 13.35 4.00 -9.39
C ILE A 339 12.42 4.47 -10.51
N CYS A 340 11.54 3.60 -11.01
CA CYS A 340 10.66 3.92 -12.14
C CYS A 340 9.61 4.99 -11.77
N PHE A 341 9.06 4.96 -10.56
CA PHE A 341 8.18 6.02 -10.06
C PHE A 341 8.91 7.37 -9.97
N GLY A 342 10.14 7.36 -9.46
CA GLY A 342 10.96 8.54 -9.34
C GLY A 342 11.25 9.18 -10.69
N ILE A 343 11.73 8.37 -11.64
CA ILE A 343 12.00 8.79 -13.02
C ILE A 343 10.74 9.39 -13.65
N GLY A 344 9.58 8.72 -13.49
CA GLY A 344 8.33 9.21 -14.06
C GLY A 344 7.92 10.59 -13.55
N LYS A 345 8.32 10.97 -12.32
CA LYS A 345 7.96 12.25 -11.69
C LYS A 345 8.96 13.38 -11.92
N LEU A 346 10.02 13.18 -12.72
CA LEU A 346 11.05 14.19 -13.00
C LEU A 346 10.57 15.40 -13.82
N HIS A 347 9.35 15.38 -14.35
CA HIS A 347 8.75 16.56 -15.00
C HIS A 347 8.47 17.70 -14.00
N SER A 348 8.29 17.38 -12.72
CA SER A 348 8.19 18.34 -11.63
C SER A 348 9.56 18.49 -10.98
N PRO A 349 10.01 19.70 -10.59
CA PRO A 349 11.23 19.88 -9.80
C PRO A 349 11.07 19.38 -8.36
N VAL A 350 9.83 19.31 -7.86
CA VAL A 350 9.49 18.88 -6.50
C VAL A 350 8.65 17.62 -6.54
N TYR A 351 9.11 16.59 -5.83
CA TYR A 351 8.37 15.36 -5.59
C TYR A 351 8.70 14.77 -4.22
N LEU A 352 7.68 14.69 -3.37
CA LEU A 352 7.74 14.03 -2.07
C LEU A 352 7.33 12.57 -2.27
N MET A 353 8.30 11.71 -2.60
CA MET A 353 8.02 10.31 -2.87
C MET A 353 7.45 9.65 -1.61
N PRO A 354 6.26 9.02 -1.68
CA PRO A 354 5.66 8.29 -0.55
C PRO A 354 6.64 7.29 0.05
N TYR A 355 6.64 7.14 1.38
CA TYR A 355 7.52 6.27 2.18
C TYR A 355 9.00 6.67 2.16
N VAL A 356 9.57 7.01 1.01
CA VAL A 356 10.99 7.39 0.84
C VAL A 356 11.28 8.75 1.48
N PHE A 357 10.51 9.79 1.14
CA PHE A 357 10.73 11.13 1.71
C PHE A 357 10.38 11.17 3.20
N ASP A 358 9.36 10.41 3.62
CA ASP A 358 8.99 10.30 5.03
C ASP A 358 10.09 9.66 5.87
N PHE A 359 10.78 8.66 5.31
CA PHE A 359 11.94 8.06 5.96
C PHE A 359 13.08 9.08 6.13
N TYR A 360 13.31 9.94 5.13
CA TYR A 360 14.24 11.05 5.28
C TYR A 360 13.86 11.98 6.44
N GLU A 361 12.58 12.34 6.58
CA GLU A 361 12.13 13.17 7.71
C GLU A 361 12.33 12.49 9.05
N PHE A 362 12.05 11.19 9.10
CA PHE A 362 12.27 10.37 10.28
C PHE A 362 13.76 10.33 10.68
N LEU A 363 14.67 10.19 9.72
CA LEU A 363 16.11 10.30 9.98
C LEU A 363 16.49 11.69 10.52
N GLY A 364 15.88 12.76 10.00
CA GLY A 364 16.06 14.11 10.51
C GLY A 364 15.59 14.26 11.96
N TYR A 365 14.44 13.69 12.29
CA TYR A 365 13.92 13.65 13.66
C TYR A 365 14.86 12.90 14.61
N ILE A 366 15.34 11.71 14.21
CA ILE A 366 16.32 10.94 14.98
C ILE A 366 17.60 11.75 15.22
N LYS A 367 18.15 12.37 14.16
CA LYS A 367 19.35 13.20 14.27
C LYS A 367 19.17 14.35 15.25
N ASN A 368 18.05 15.05 15.20
CA ASN A 368 17.74 16.16 16.10
C ASN A 368 17.58 15.68 17.55
N MET A 369 16.96 14.52 17.76
CA MET A 369 16.86 13.88 19.07
C MET A 369 18.26 13.62 19.64
N PHE A 370 19.14 12.95 18.88
CA PHE A 370 20.53 12.71 19.32
C PHE A 370 21.29 14.00 19.59
N HIS A 371 21.08 15.06 18.81
CA HIS A 371 21.70 16.35 19.06
C HIS A 371 21.22 16.96 20.39
N SER A 372 19.91 16.97 20.63
CA SER A 372 19.34 17.46 21.89
C SER A 372 19.84 16.67 23.10
N THR A 373 19.87 15.33 23.01
CA THR A 373 20.42 14.48 24.07
C THR A 373 21.91 14.75 24.31
N LYS A 374 22.71 14.91 23.25
CA LYS A 374 24.13 15.25 23.37
C LYS A 374 24.34 16.61 24.03
N GLN A 375 23.48 17.59 23.71
CA GLN A 375 23.51 18.90 24.33
C GLN A 375 23.14 18.82 25.83
N THR A 376 22.06 18.14 26.19
CA THR A 376 21.66 17.93 27.59
C THR A 376 22.72 17.16 28.39
N ILE A 377 23.39 16.17 27.80
CA ILE A 377 24.51 15.47 28.46
C ILE A 377 25.68 16.42 28.71
N LYS A 378 26.03 17.28 27.76
CA LYS A 378 27.09 18.29 27.94
C LYS A 378 26.73 19.31 29.01
N GLU A 379 25.49 19.78 29.04
CA GLU A 379 24.98 20.71 30.06
C GLU A 379 25.07 20.07 31.46
N LYS A 380 24.60 18.83 31.62
CA LYS A 380 24.73 18.10 32.90
C LYS A 380 26.18 17.82 33.30
N GLN A 381 27.06 17.49 32.36
CA GLN A 381 28.48 17.30 32.63
C GLN A 381 29.16 18.61 33.08
N ALA A 382 28.78 19.75 32.51
CA ALA A 382 29.27 21.06 32.92
C ALA A 382 28.79 21.44 34.34
N GLU A 383 27.51 21.20 34.65
CA GLU A 383 26.96 21.39 36.01
C GLU A 383 27.69 20.53 37.05
N THR A 384 27.96 19.26 36.71
CA THR A 384 28.70 18.35 37.61
C THR A 384 30.15 18.79 37.81
N TYR A 385 30.79 19.36 36.78
CA TYR A 385 32.15 19.88 36.87
C TYR A 385 32.22 21.14 37.75
N GLU A 386 31.24 22.05 37.64
CA GLU A 386 31.13 23.23 38.49
C GLU A 386 30.84 22.88 39.96
N GLU A 387 29.99 21.88 40.22
CA GLU A 387 29.74 21.39 41.58
C GLU A 387 31.00 20.75 42.19
N SER A 388 31.78 19.99 41.42
CA SER A 388 33.04 19.39 41.89
C SER A 388 34.11 20.44 42.23
N PHE A 389 34.16 21.56 41.50
CA PHE A 389 35.04 22.69 41.79
C PHE A 389 34.64 23.41 43.10
N LYS A 390 33.35 23.60 43.35
CA LYS A 390 32.85 24.24 44.59
C LYS A 390 33.06 23.40 45.85
N VAL A 391 33.20 22.08 45.73
CA VAL A 391 33.50 21.19 46.86
C VAL A 391 35.00 21.14 47.17
N GLY A 392 35.87 21.39 46.18
CA GLY A 392 37.33 21.43 46.36
C GLY A 392 37.90 22.75 46.89
N GLU A 393 37.10 23.82 46.98
CA GLU A 393 37.50 25.14 47.52
C GLU A 393 37.07 25.38 48.99
N LYS A 394 36.54 24.36 49.68
CA LYS A 394 36.31 24.37 51.14
C LYS A 394 37.35 23.51 51.83
#